data_AF-A0A4Q3UUX3-F1
#
_entry.id   AF-A0A4Q3UUX3-F1
#
_cell.length_a   1.000
_cell.length_b   1.000
_cell.length_c   1.000
_cell.angle_alpha   90.00
_cell.angle_beta   90.00
_cell.angle_gamma   90.00
#
_symmetry.space_group_name_H-M   'P 1'
#
loop_
_entity.id
_entity.type
_entity.pdbx_description
1 polymer ?
#
loop_
_entity_poly.entity_id
_entity_poly.type
_entity_poly.pdbx_seq_one_letter_code
_entity_poly.pdbx_strand_id
1 'polypeptide(L)'
;QWTQVVYRRKSKFQNPIRQNYKHIKAVQELLRIEAPKLHGVVAFVGSATPRSAMPLGVVWGVQSLADYVKSKRVAVLCDVELSAFTEILSGGGFRSNILTRRAHVRHVKSRAATRLRESESCPRCGATLVERTNRQSGARFLACPKFPSCQGTRSLS
;
A
#
# COMPACT_ATOMS: atom_id res chain seq x y z
N GLN A 1 7.12 2.87 10.86
CA GLN A 1 7.47 1.70 10.02
C GLN A 1 6.99 0.45 10.75
N TRP A 2 6.40 -0.53 10.04
CA TRP A 2 5.84 -1.73 10.67
C TRP A 2 6.80 -2.91 10.55
N THR A 3 7.03 -3.60 11.67
CA THR A 3 7.99 -4.69 11.79
C THR A 3 7.35 -5.81 12.59
N GLN A 4 7.39 -7.02 12.05
CA GLN A 4 7.05 -8.24 12.76
C GLN A 4 8.33 -8.86 13.32
N VAL A 5 8.25 -9.39 14.54
CA VAL A 5 9.34 -10.14 15.16
C VAL A 5 8.82 -11.55 15.44
N VAL A 6 9.45 -12.55 14.83
CA VAL A 6 9.17 -13.97 15.07
C VAL A 6 10.47 -14.60 15.56
N TYR A 7 10.51 -15.00 16.82
CA TYR A 7 11.74 -15.38 17.53
C TYR A 7 12.81 -14.28 17.40
N ARG A 8 13.95 -14.59 16.76
CA ARG A 8 15.04 -13.64 16.51
C ARG A 8 14.97 -12.98 15.13
N ARG A 9 14.02 -13.38 14.26
CA ARG A 9 13.89 -12.83 12.90
C ARG A 9 12.97 -11.61 12.92
N LYS A 10 13.45 -10.51 12.34
CA LYS A 10 12.69 -9.27 12.14
C LYS A 10 12.37 -9.13 10.66
N SER A 11 11.10 -8.98 10.31
CA SER A 11 10.67 -8.70 8.94
C SER A 11 9.88 -7.39 8.91
N LYS A 12 10.19 -6.54 7.94
CA LYS A 12 9.44 -5.31 7.68
C LYS A 12 8.34 -5.61 6.69
N PHE A 13 7.17 -5.00 6.87
CA PHE A 13 6.07 -5.13 5.91
C PHE A 13 5.44 -3.77 5.61
N GLN A 14 4.56 -3.77 4.60
CA GLN A 14 3.87 -2.57 4.14
C GLN A 14 3.01 -1.98 5.26
N ASN A 15 2.89 -0.65 5.29
CA ASN A 15 2.12 0.02 6.32
C ASN A 15 0.60 -0.22 6.13
N PRO A 16 -0.06 -0.99 7.01
CA PRO A 16 -1.47 -1.35 6.85
C PRO A 16 -2.40 -0.14 6.96
N ILE A 17 -2.03 0.91 7.69
CA ILE A 17 -2.84 2.15 7.75
C ILE A 17 -2.86 2.83 6.37
N ARG A 18 -1.71 2.89 5.69
CA ARG A 18 -1.63 3.46 4.33
C ARG A 18 -2.35 2.58 3.31
N GLN A 19 -2.33 1.27 3.50
CA GLN A 19 -3.09 0.34 2.66
C GLN A 19 -4.60 0.53 2.87
N ASN A 20 -5.05 0.58 4.12
CA ASN A 20 -6.44 0.85 4.49
C ASN A 20 -6.92 2.20 3.93
N TYR A 21 -6.12 3.25 4.02
CA TYR A 21 -6.42 4.54 3.38
C TYR A 21 -6.69 4.41 1.88
N LYS A 22 -5.89 3.63 1.15
CA LYS A 22 -6.12 3.40 -0.28
C LYS A 22 -7.40 2.60 -0.54
N HIS A 23 -7.74 1.65 0.34
CA HIS A 23 -9.01 0.93 0.26
C HIS A 23 -10.21 1.87 0.48
N ILE A 24 -10.13 2.76 1.47
CA ILE A 24 -11.15 3.80 1.69
C ILE A 24 -11.28 4.66 0.44
N LYS A 25 -10.18 5.13 -0.15
CA LYS A 25 -10.22 5.93 -1.39
C LYS A 25 -10.85 5.19 -2.57
N ALA A 26 -10.56 3.90 -2.74
CA ALA A 26 -11.21 3.09 -3.77
C ALA A 26 -12.72 2.96 -3.54
N VAL A 27 -13.15 2.76 -2.29
CA VAL A 27 -14.59 2.70 -1.94
C VAL A 27 -15.26 4.06 -2.14
N GLN A 28 -14.59 5.16 -1.77
CA GLN A 28 -15.07 6.52 -2.02
C GLN A 28 -15.30 6.79 -3.49
N GLU A 29 -14.34 6.42 -4.35
CA GLU A 29 -14.44 6.61 -5.79
C GLU A 29 -15.55 5.76 -6.40
N LEU A 30 -15.65 4.50 -5.98
CA LEU A 30 -16.65 3.56 -6.45
C LEU A 30 -18.08 3.99 -6.11
N LEU A 31 -18.32 4.30 -4.82
CA LEU A 31 -19.67 4.58 -4.32
C LEU A 31 -19.99 6.08 -4.36
N ARG A 32 -19.04 6.93 -4.74
CA ARG A 32 -19.13 8.41 -4.67
C ARG A 32 -19.55 8.90 -3.28
N ILE A 33 -19.10 8.18 -2.24
CA ILE A 33 -19.45 8.43 -0.84
C ILE A 33 -18.48 9.42 -0.17
N GLU A 34 -19.02 10.29 0.67
CA GLU A 34 -18.25 11.28 1.42
C GLU A 34 -17.36 10.65 2.50
N ALA A 35 -16.23 11.30 2.80
CA ALA A 35 -15.24 10.78 3.75
C ALA A 35 -15.78 10.58 5.18
N PRO A 36 -16.63 11.47 5.74
CA PRO A 36 -17.14 11.31 7.11
C PRO A 36 -18.05 10.09 7.28
N LYS A 37 -18.70 9.63 6.20
CA LYS A 37 -19.62 8.48 6.20
C LYS A 37 -18.89 7.14 6.12
N LEU A 38 -17.57 7.12 5.94
CA LEU A 38 -16.74 5.92 5.91
C LEU A 38 -15.84 5.82 7.14
N HIS A 39 -15.79 4.62 7.72
CA HIS A 39 -14.92 4.31 8.83
C HIS A 39 -13.80 3.36 8.41
N GLY A 40 -12.56 3.83 8.52
CA GLY A 40 -11.37 3.01 8.33
C GLY A 40 -10.98 2.27 9.60
N VAL A 41 -10.78 0.96 9.51
CA VAL A 41 -10.23 0.16 10.60
C VAL A 41 -9.21 -0.86 10.08
N VAL A 42 -8.11 -1.03 10.83
CA VAL A 42 -7.14 -2.12 10.63
C VAL A 42 -7.26 -3.06 11.82
N ALA A 43 -7.57 -4.32 11.57
CA ALA A 43 -7.64 -5.34 12.60
C ALA A 43 -6.46 -6.32 12.46
N PHE A 44 -5.67 -6.46 13.52
CA PHE A 44 -4.74 -7.57 13.66
C PHE A 44 -5.41 -8.71 14.40
N VAL A 45 -5.20 -9.94 13.93
CA VAL A 45 -5.70 -11.17 14.54
C VAL A 45 -4.55 -12.10 14.88
N GLY A 46 -4.76 -12.97 15.87
CA GLY A 46 -3.77 -13.93 16.34
C GLY A 46 -3.13 -13.57 17.68
N SER A 47 -2.16 -14.38 18.10
CA SER A 47 -1.56 -14.37 19.42
C SER A 47 -0.32 -13.48 19.56
N ALA A 48 0.08 -12.76 18.52
CA ALA A 48 1.20 -11.83 18.63
C ALA A 48 0.87 -10.69 19.61
N THR A 49 1.89 -10.19 20.30
CA THR A 49 1.72 -9.13 21.30
C THR A 49 2.21 -7.79 20.74
N PRO A 50 1.37 -6.73 20.77
CA PRO A 50 1.82 -5.41 20.39
C PRO A 50 2.87 -4.91 21.38
N ARG A 51 4.01 -4.45 20.86
CA ARG A 51 5.10 -3.88 21.69
C ARG A 51 4.92 -2.40 22.02
N SER A 52 3.94 -1.74 21.40
CA SER A 52 3.62 -0.34 21.59
C SER A 52 2.10 -0.18 21.63
N ALA A 53 1.62 0.96 22.14
CA ALA A 53 0.22 1.32 22.00
C ALA A 53 -0.21 1.30 20.52
N MET A 54 -1.43 0.82 20.27
CA MET A 54 -1.96 0.80 18.91
C MET A 54 -2.39 2.21 18.49
N PRO A 55 -2.04 2.63 17.26
CA PRO A 55 -2.53 3.89 16.72
C PRO A 55 -4.06 3.92 16.60
N LEU A 56 -4.63 5.12 16.53
CA LEU A 56 -6.06 5.30 16.30
C LEU A 56 -6.51 4.59 15.00
N GLY A 57 -7.62 3.85 15.08
CA GLY A 57 -8.14 3.06 13.97
C GLY A 57 -7.43 1.71 13.76
N VAL A 58 -6.53 1.31 14.66
CA VAL A 58 -5.93 -0.03 14.69
C VAL A 58 -6.43 -0.78 15.92
N VAL A 59 -7.03 -1.95 15.71
CA VAL A 59 -7.56 -2.82 16.76
C VAL A 59 -6.84 -4.16 16.75
N TRP A 60 -6.77 -4.80 17.92
CA TRP A 60 -6.17 -6.13 18.07
C TRP A 60 -7.18 -7.11 18.64
N GLY A 61 -7.41 -8.21 17.93
CA GLY A 61 -8.37 -9.25 18.30
C GLY A 61 -9.76 -9.05 17.72
N VAL A 62 -10.47 -10.17 17.55
CA VAL A 62 -11.82 -10.21 16.96
C VAL A 62 -12.84 -9.48 17.85
N GLN A 63 -12.70 -9.60 19.17
CA GLN A 63 -13.59 -8.91 20.12
C GLN A 63 -13.47 -7.39 19.98
N SER A 64 -12.25 -6.85 20.02
CA SER A 64 -12.00 -5.40 19.85
C SER A 64 -12.51 -4.87 18.51
N LEU A 65 -12.44 -5.68 17.44
CA LEU A 65 -13.04 -5.35 16.15
C LEU A 65 -14.57 -5.29 16.24
N ALA A 66 -15.20 -6.29 16.87
CA ALA A 66 -16.65 -6.31 17.07
C ALA A 66 -17.10 -5.10 17.89
N ASP A 67 -16.38 -4.76 18.95
CA ASP A 67 -16.66 -3.59 19.80
C ASP A 67 -16.52 -2.28 19.02
N TYR A 68 -15.47 -2.17 18.18
CA TYR A 68 -15.30 -1.04 17.28
C TYR A 68 -16.49 -0.88 16.32
N VAL A 69 -16.95 -1.96 15.68
CA VAL A 69 -18.09 -1.93 14.77
C VAL A 69 -19.37 -1.53 15.53
N LYS A 70 -19.64 -2.15 16.69
CA LYS A 70 -20.81 -1.85 17.53
C LYS A 70 -20.80 -0.43 18.10
N SER A 71 -19.64 0.22 18.21
CA SER A 71 -19.54 1.61 18.66
C SER A 71 -20.13 2.61 17.65
N LYS A 72 -20.27 2.23 16.37
CA LYS A 72 -20.79 3.10 15.31
C LYS A 72 -22.32 3.07 15.30
N ARG A 73 -22.93 3.88 16.17
CA ARG A 73 -24.39 3.92 16.37
C ARG A 73 -25.11 5.02 15.59
N VAL A 74 -24.39 6.05 15.15
CA VAL A 74 -24.98 7.16 14.40
C VAL A 74 -25.23 6.70 12.98
N ALA A 75 -26.50 6.65 12.57
CA ALA A 75 -26.86 6.40 11.18
C ALA A 75 -26.43 7.61 10.33
N VAL A 76 -25.58 7.36 9.33
CA VAL A 76 -25.02 8.38 8.43
C VAL A 76 -25.41 8.17 6.97
N LEU A 77 -26.05 7.04 6.67
CA LEU A 77 -26.56 6.68 5.35
C LEU A 77 -28.09 6.73 5.39
N CYS A 78 -28.71 7.33 4.38
CA CYS A 78 -30.16 7.23 4.20
C CYS A 78 -30.53 6.00 3.36
N ASP A 79 -31.81 5.62 3.36
CA ASP A 79 -32.29 4.45 2.62
C ASP A 79 -32.00 4.54 1.11
N VAL A 80 -32.09 5.74 0.54
CA VAL A 80 -31.78 5.98 -0.88
C VAL A 80 -30.30 5.70 -1.17
N GLU A 81 -29.39 6.21 -0.34
CA GLU A 81 -27.96 5.92 -0.44
C GLU A 81 -27.68 4.43 -0.27
N LEU A 82 -28.32 3.80 0.73
CA LEU A 82 -28.15 2.39 1.03
C LEU A 82 -28.61 1.49 -0.12
N SER A 83 -29.76 1.78 -0.71
CA SER A 83 -30.26 1.06 -1.89
C SER A 83 -29.32 1.22 -3.08
N ALA A 84 -28.88 2.44 -3.38
CA ALA A 84 -27.95 2.71 -4.48
C ALA A 84 -26.60 1.98 -4.28
N PHE A 85 -26.04 2.01 -3.07
CA PHE A 85 -24.80 1.29 -2.77
C PHE A 85 -24.99 -0.23 -2.87
N THR A 86 -26.13 -0.74 -2.40
CA THR A 86 -26.45 -2.18 -2.49
C THR A 86 -26.54 -2.64 -3.94
N GLU A 87 -27.12 -1.83 -4.82
CA GLU A 87 -27.19 -2.11 -6.26
C GLU A 87 -25.79 -2.11 -6.90
N ILE A 88 -24.96 -1.11 -6.61
CA ILE A 88 -23.58 -1.02 -7.13
C ILE A 88 -22.74 -2.23 -6.68
N LEU A 89 -22.86 -2.62 -5.41
CA LEU A 89 -22.08 -3.71 -4.84
C LEU A 89 -22.58 -5.09 -5.31
N SER A 90 -23.89 -5.25 -5.48
CA SER A 90 -24.51 -6.50 -5.97
C SER A 90 -24.41 -6.67 -7.49
N GLY A 91 -24.34 -5.57 -8.25
CA GLY A 91 -24.37 -5.50 -9.73
C GLY A 91 -23.19 -6.14 -10.47
N GLY A 92 -22.30 -6.86 -9.79
CA GLY A 92 -21.39 -7.81 -10.45
C GLY A 92 -20.03 -7.28 -10.88
N GLY A 93 -19.71 -6.00 -10.63
CA GLY A 93 -18.37 -5.44 -10.88
C GLY A 93 -17.24 -6.05 -10.04
N PHE A 94 -17.59 -6.76 -8.95
CA PHE A 94 -16.65 -7.36 -8.00
C PHE A 94 -16.57 -8.88 -8.05
N ARG A 95 -17.05 -9.50 -9.14
CA ARG A 95 -16.78 -10.93 -9.33
C ARG A 95 -15.28 -11.12 -9.46
N SER A 96 -14.67 -11.75 -8.44
CA SER A 96 -13.34 -12.35 -8.50
C SER A 96 -13.37 -13.43 -9.57
N ASN A 97 -13.23 -13.02 -10.83
CA ASN A 97 -13.13 -13.93 -11.96
C ASN A 97 -11.66 -14.04 -12.38
N ILE A 98 -11.34 -15.14 -13.07
CA ILE A 98 -9.95 -15.44 -13.43
C ILE A 98 -9.36 -14.33 -14.33
N LEU A 99 -10.17 -13.69 -15.17
CA LEU A 99 -9.73 -12.62 -16.08
C LEU A 99 -9.38 -11.33 -15.31
N THR A 100 -10.22 -10.88 -14.38
CA THR A 100 -9.97 -9.71 -13.54
C THR A 100 -8.75 -9.93 -12.65
N ARG A 101 -8.59 -11.15 -12.09
CA ARG A 101 -7.37 -11.53 -11.35
C ARG A 101 -6.12 -11.50 -12.22
N ARG A 102 -6.16 -12.07 -13.44
CA ARG A 102 -5.03 -12.05 -14.39
C ARG A 102 -4.65 -10.62 -14.79
N ALA A 103 -5.64 -9.78 -15.09
CA ALA A 103 -5.43 -8.38 -15.43
C ALA A 103 -4.79 -7.62 -14.25
N HIS A 104 -5.28 -7.83 -13.03
CA HIS A 104 -4.70 -7.26 -11.81
C HIS A 104 -3.23 -7.67 -11.64
N VAL A 105 -2.92 -8.96 -11.72
CA VAL A 105 -1.54 -9.46 -11.58
C VAL A 105 -0.63 -8.89 -12.67
N ARG A 106 -1.10 -8.80 -13.92
CA ARG A 106 -0.35 -8.20 -15.03
C ARG A 106 -0.04 -6.72 -14.73
N HIS A 107 -1.01 -5.96 -14.25
CA HIS A 107 -0.83 -4.56 -13.88
C HIS A 107 0.16 -4.40 -12.71
N VAL A 108 0.07 -5.23 -11.68
CA VAL A 108 1.02 -5.19 -10.56
C VAL A 108 2.44 -5.49 -11.04
N LYS A 109 2.62 -6.51 -11.90
CA LYS A 109 3.92 -6.85 -12.50
C LYS A 109 4.45 -5.72 -13.39
N SER A 110 3.62 -5.08 -14.20
CA SER A 110 4.06 -3.99 -15.06
C SER A 110 4.53 -2.79 -14.23
N ARG A 111 3.81 -2.41 -13.17
CA ARG A 111 4.25 -1.31 -12.28
C ARG A 111 5.55 -1.64 -11.55
N ALA A 112 5.74 -2.89 -11.14
CA ALA A 112 7.02 -3.33 -10.55
C ALA A 112 8.17 -3.19 -11.56
N ALA A 113 7.96 -3.62 -12.80
CA ALA A 113 8.94 -3.47 -13.88
C ALA A 113 9.24 -1.99 -14.20
N THR A 114 8.23 -1.13 -14.23
CA THR A 114 8.42 0.33 -14.43
C THR A 114 9.30 0.92 -13.34
N ARG A 115 9.01 0.63 -12.05
CA ARG A 115 9.81 1.13 -10.93
C ARG A 115 11.26 0.65 -10.99
N LEU A 116 11.47 -0.61 -11.40
CA LEU A 116 12.82 -1.15 -11.57
C LEU A 116 13.56 -0.37 -12.67
N ARG A 117 12.93 -0.17 -13.84
CA ARG A 117 13.51 0.63 -14.93
C ARG A 117 13.81 2.06 -14.49
N GLU A 118 12.89 2.71 -13.76
CA GLU A 118 13.11 4.05 -13.21
C GLU A 118 14.29 4.09 -12.23
N SER A 119 14.46 3.04 -11.42
CA SER A 119 15.59 2.92 -10.49
C SER A 119 16.93 2.65 -11.18
N GLU A 120 16.91 2.01 -12.34
CA GLU A 120 18.09 1.75 -13.18
C GLU A 120 18.38 2.91 -14.15
N SER A 121 17.43 3.84 -14.34
CA SER A 121 17.56 4.96 -15.24
C SER A 121 18.11 6.21 -14.55
N CYS A 122 18.93 6.96 -15.29
CA CYS A 122 19.51 8.20 -14.84
C CYS A 122 18.41 9.26 -14.62
N PRO A 123 18.32 9.88 -13.42
CA PRO A 123 17.28 10.87 -13.13
C PRO A 123 17.43 12.18 -13.90
N ARG A 124 18.57 12.40 -14.58
CA ARG A 124 18.84 13.63 -15.35
C ARG A 124 18.63 13.48 -16.85
N CYS A 125 19.03 12.35 -17.43
CA CYS A 125 19.02 12.17 -18.89
C CYS A 125 18.37 10.87 -19.36
N GLY A 126 17.85 10.04 -18.46
CA GLY A 126 17.17 8.78 -18.78
C GLY A 126 18.07 7.63 -19.24
N ALA A 127 19.38 7.83 -19.41
CA ALA A 127 20.31 6.75 -19.76
C ALA A 127 20.36 5.66 -18.68
N THR A 128 20.51 4.39 -19.07
CA THR A 128 20.73 3.28 -18.13
C THR A 128 22.01 3.53 -17.32
N LEU A 129 21.89 3.56 -16.01
CA LEU A 129 23.00 3.76 -15.09
C LEU A 129 23.91 2.53 -15.08
N VAL A 130 25.19 2.76 -14.88
CA VAL A 130 26.21 1.73 -14.72
C VAL A 130 26.72 1.72 -13.28
N GLU A 131 27.00 0.54 -12.76
CA GLU A 131 27.57 0.41 -11.44
C GLU A 131 29.03 0.86 -11.41
N ARG A 132 29.40 1.65 -10.40
CA ARG A 132 30.75 2.14 -10.14
C ARG A 132 31.07 2.05 -8.66
N THR A 133 32.35 2.03 -8.34
CA THR A 133 32.85 1.99 -6.96
C THR A 133 33.56 3.29 -6.63
N ASN A 134 33.23 3.90 -5.51
CA ASN A 134 33.97 5.04 -5.00
C ASN A 134 35.36 4.57 -4.53
N ARG A 135 36.42 5.17 -5.09
CA ARG A 135 37.81 4.77 -4.82
C ARG A 135 38.24 4.99 -3.36
N GLN A 136 37.67 5.97 -2.67
CA GLN A 136 38.04 6.31 -1.28
C GLN A 136 37.25 5.49 -0.27
N SER A 137 35.93 5.37 -0.45
CA SER A 137 35.06 4.70 0.51
C SER A 137 34.77 3.23 0.20
N GLY A 138 35.12 2.75 -1.00
CA GLY A 138 34.76 1.41 -1.47
C GLY A 138 33.27 1.22 -1.75
N ALA A 139 32.45 2.26 -1.57
CA ALA A 139 31.00 2.16 -1.73
C ALA A 139 30.61 2.01 -3.20
N ARG A 140 29.74 1.03 -3.50
CA ARG A 140 29.17 0.81 -4.84
C ARG A 140 27.96 1.72 -5.05
N PHE A 141 27.82 2.30 -6.24
CA PHE A 141 26.71 3.17 -6.62
C PHE A 141 26.43 3.12 -8.12
N LEU A 142 25.25 3.57 -8.53
CA LEU A 142 24.86 3.68 -9.94
C LEU A 142 25.17 5.08 -10.47
N ALA A 143 25.87 5.17 -11.60
CA ALA A 143 26.32 6.42 -12.22
C ALA A 143 25.95 6.50 -13.70
N CYS A 144 25.69 7.71 -14.20
CA CYS A 144 25.43 7.90 -15.62
C CYS A 144 26.68 7.58 -16.46
N PRO A 145 26.57 6.79 -17.55
CA PRO A 145 27.70 6.50 -18.42
C PRO A 145 28.23 7.75 -19.16
N LYS A 146 27.40 8.81 -19.29
CA LYS A 146 27.76 10.07 -19.94
C LYS A 146 28.54 11.05 -19.05
N PHE A 147 29.00 10.62 -17.87
CA PHE A 147 29.86 11.46 -17.03
C PHE A 147 31.15 11.86 -17.81
N PRO A 148 31.61 13.13 -17.76
CA PRO A 148 31.19 14.22 -16.87
C PRO A 148 29.97 15.03 -17.35
N SER A 149 29.56 14.91 -18.62
CA SER A 149 28.45 15.69 -19.20
C SER A 149 27.10 15.47 -18.52
N CYS A 150 26.90 14.32 -17.87
CA CYS A 150 25.78 14.06 -16.99
C CYS A 150 26.24 13.47 -15.66
N GLN A 151 25.95 14.18 -14.57
CA GLN A 151 26.34 13.79 -13.19
C GLN A 151 25.21 13.07 -12.43
N GLY A 152 24.25 12.47 -13.12
CA GLY A 152 23.17 11.74 -12.45
C GLY A 152 23.69 10.47 -11.80
N THR A 153 23.38 10.29 -10.52
CA THR A 153 23.75 9.12 -9.71
C THR A 153 22.56 8.59 -8.91
N ARG A 154 22.63 7.34 -8.47
CA ARG A 154 21.72 6.71 -7.51
C ARG A 154 22.50 5.79 -6.57
N SER A 155 22.09 5.71 -5.31
CA SER A 155 22.66 4.77 -4.36
C SER A 155 22.15 3.35 -4.62
N LEU A 156 23.04 2.34 -4.48
CA LEU A 156 22.62 0.95 -4.39
C LEU A 156 22.09 0.72 -2.98
N SER A 157 20.77 0.58 -2.86
CA SER A 157 20.06 0.32 -1.60
C SER A 157 20.04 -1.15 -1.24
#